data_AF-E2AYE5-F1
#
_entry.id   AF-E2AYE5-F1
#
_cell.length_a   1.000
_cell.length_b   1.000
_cell.length_c   1.000
_cell.angle_alpha   90.00
_cell.angle_beta   90.00
_cell.angle_gamma   90.00
#
_symmetry.space_group_name_H-M   'P 1'
#
loop_
_entity.id
_entity.type
_entity.pdbx_description
1 polymer ?
#
loop_
_entity_poly.entity_id
_entity_poly.type
_entity_poly.pdbx_seq_one_letter_code
_entity_poly.pdbx_strand_id
1 'polypeptide(L)' 'RYLAQGDSILSKHTEFRIGKSTAYAIIPETCQAIWEALQPIFLPSMDQSSWKKVSD' A
#
# COMPACT_ATOMS: atom_id res chain seq x y z
N ARG A 1 12.41 -1.81 1.47
CA ARG A 1 12.63 -1.74 2.93
C ARG A 1 11.60 -0.88 3.65
N TYR A 2 11.20 0.28 3.14
CA TYR A 2 10.19 1.12 3.80
C TYR A 2 8.88 0.37 4.12
N LEU A 3 8.17 -0.13 3.09
CA LEU A 3 6.88 -0.81 3.27
C LEU A 3 6.97 -2.17 3.98
N ALA A 4 8.04 -2.93 3.73
CA ALA A 4 8.16 -4.30 4.25
C ALA A 4 8.86 -4.40 5.63
N GLN A 5 9.69 -3.43 5.98
CA GLN A 5 10.63 -3.53 7.11
C GLN A 5 10.54 -2.33 8.07
N GLY A 6 9.69 -1.34 7.79
CA GLY A 6 9.52 -0.16 8.64
C GLY A 6 10.71 0.82 8.60
N ASP A 7 11.40 0.89 7.46
CA ASP A 7 12.49 1.86 7.27
C ASP A 7 11.98 3.32 7.38
N SER A 8 12.88 4.28 7.58
CA SER A 8 12.51 5.70 7.70
C SER A 8 12.49 6.42 6.35
N ILE A 9 11.67 7.46 6.23
CA ILE A 9 11.65 8.35 5.06
C ILE A 9 13.00 9.07 4.90
N LEU A 10 13.66 9.41 6.02
CA LEU A 10 15.01 9.99 6.05
C LEU A 10 16.03 9.12 5.29
N SER A 11 16.00 7.80 5.56
CA SER A 11 16.84 6.86 4.83
C SER A 11 16.48 6.80 3.35
N LYS A 12 15.18 6.77 2.99
CA LYS A 12 14.77 6.63 1.59
C LYS A 12 15.10 7.84 0.73
N HIS A 13 14.81 9.06 1.19
CA HIS A 13 15.09 10.24 0.37
C HIS A 13 16.60 10.42 0.13
N THR A 14 17.43 9.99 1.10
CA THR A 14 18.89 10.02 0.98
C THR A 14 19.39 8.94 0.03
N GLU A 15 18.91 7.70 0.16
CA GLU A 15 19.25 6.57 -0.71
C GLU A 15 18.93 6.86 -2.18
N PHE A 16 17.75 7.40 -2.45
CA PHE A 16 17.31 7.71 -3.81
C PHE A 16 17.68 9.12 -4.28
N ARG A 17 18.33 9.92 -3.43
CA ARG A 17 18.77 11.30 -3.72
C ARG A 17 17.63 12.21 -4.23
N ILE A 18 16.46 12.08 -3.61
CA ILE A 18 15.27 12.88 -3.94
C ILE A 18 14.90 13.82 -2.80
N GLY A 19 14.10 14.84 -3.11
CA GLY A 19 13.54 15.73 -2.11
C GLY A 19 12.64 14.98 -1.12
N LYS A 20 12.64 15.41 0.14
CA LYS A 20 11.75 14.84 1.17
C LYS A 20 10.29 14.89 0.73
N SER A 21 9.83 16.03 0.20
CA SER A 21 8.47 16.19 -0.31
C SER A 21 8.11 15.16 -1.39
N THR A 22 9.01 14.93 -2.34
CA THR A 22 8.86 13.90 -3.38
C THR A 22 8.77 12.51 -2.76
N ALA A 23 9.66 12.18 -1.81
CA ALA A 23 9.60 10.89 -1.11
C ALA A 23 8.28 10.70 -0.35
N TYR A 24 7.76 11.76 0.29
CA TYR A 24 6.45 11.75 0.96
C TYR A 24 5.27 11.59 -0.01
N ALA A 25 5.37 12.07 -1.24
CA ALA A 25 4.32 11.90 -2.26
C ALA A 25 4.32 10.48 -2.85
N ILE A 26 5.51 9.92 -3.11
CA ILE A 26 5.66 8.58 -3.70
C ILE A 26 5.05 7.48 -2.81
N ILE A 27 5.17 7.59 -1.48
CA ILE A 27 4.70 6.57 -0.55
C ILE A 27 3.18 6.30 -0.67
N PRO A 28 2.28 7.30 -0.50
CA PRO A 28 0.85 7.08 -0.66
C PRO A 28 0.48 6.67 -2.09
N GLU A 29 1.12 7.24 -3.13
CA GLU A 29 0.90 6.83 -4.52
C GLU A 29 1.21 5.34 -4.74
N THR A 30 2.31 4.87 -4.17
CA THR A 30 2.71 3.45 -4.24
C THR A 30 1.73 2.57 -3.49
N CYS A 31 1.32 2.97 -2.27
CA CYS A 31 0.32 2.23 -1.50
C CYS A 31 -1.03 2.14 -2.24
N GLN A 32 -1.44 3.23 -2.87
CA GLN A 32 -2.66 3.28 -3.67
C GLN A 32 -2.59 2.33 -4.86
N ALA A 33 -1.48 2.35 -5.61
CA ALA A 33 -1.30 1.44 -6.75
C ALA A 33 -1.29 -0.04 -6.33
N ILE A 34 -0.65 -0.36 -5.19
CA ILE A 34 -0.69 -1.71 -4.61
C ILE A 34 -2.13 -2.09 -4.25
N TRP A 35 -2.86 -1.19 -3.59
CA TRP A 35 -4.25 -1.42 -3.22
C TRP A 35 -5.12 -1.67 -4.45
N GLU A 36 -5.06 -0.81 -5.47
CA GLU A 36 -5.85 -0.95 -6.69
C GLU A 36 -5.58 -2.25 -7.44
N ALA A 37 -4.32 -2.71 -7.45
CA ALA A 37 -3.96 -3.97 -8.10
C ALA A 37 -4.42 -5.21 -7.32
N LEU A 38 -4.35 -5.18 -5.99
CA LEU A 38 -4.59 -6.35 -5.14
C LEU A 38 -6.03 -6.44 -4.61
N GLN A 39 -6.68 -5.30 -4.38
CA GLN A 39 -8.04 -5.23 -3.82
C GLN A 39 -9.04 -6.11 -4.58
N PRO A 40 -9.16 -6.10 -5.93
CA PRO A 40 -10.15 -6.94 -6.60
C PRO A 40 -9.86 -8.44 -6.51
N ILE A 41 -8.60 -8.84 -6.28
CA ILE A 41 -8.17 -10.25 -6.20
C ILE A 41 -8.45 -10.81 -4.81
N PHE A 42 -8.11 -10.05 -3.76
CA PHE A 42 -8.17 -10.49 -2.38
C PHE A 42 -9.40 -10.01 -1.61
N LEU A 43 -9.99 -8.90 -2.05
CA LEU A 43 -11.15 -8.25 -1.42
C LEU A 43 -12.16 -7.85 -2.50
N PRO A 44 -12.72 -8.81 -3.27
CA PRO A 44 -13.75 -8.52 -4.27
C PRO A 44 -14.95 -7.82 -3.62
N SER A 45 -15.82 -7.21 -4.43
CA SER A 45 -17.08 -6.65 -3.91
C SER A 45 -17.91 -7.79 -3.30
N MET A 46 -17.92 -7.86 -1.97
CA MET A 46 -18.60 -8.91 -1.22
C MET A 46 -20.03 -8.46 -0.94
N ASP A 47 -20.99 -9.22 -1.43
CA ASP A 47 -22.39 -9.08 -1.03
C ASP A 47 -22.62 -9.77 0.34
N GLN A 48 -23.77 -9.52 0.95
CA GLN A 48 -24.10 -10.07 2.27
C GLN A 48 -24.04 -11.61 2.29
N SER A 49 -24.32 -12.28 1.17
CA SER A 49 -24.26 -13.73 1.06
C SER A 49 -22.82 -14.26 1.06
N SER A 50 -21.90 -13.56 0.38
CA SER A 50 -20.48 -13.90 0.36
C SER A 50 -19.84 -13.65 1.72
N TRP A 51 -20.24 -12.58 2.42
CA TRP A 51 -19.77 -12.32 3.79
C TRP A 51 -20.15 -13.44 4.77
N LYS A 52 -21.39 -13.95 4.68
CA LYS A 52 -21.84 -15.07 5.53
C LYS A 52 -21.01 -16.34 5.31
N LYS A 53 -20.60 -16.63 4.07
CA LYS A 53 -19.78 -17.80 3.75
C LYS A 53 -18.34 -17.72 4.30
N VAL A 54 -17.81 -16.52 4.52
CA VAL A 54 -16.47 -16.31 5.09
C VAL A 54 -16.49 -16.26 6.61
N SER A 55 -17.64 -15.92 7.22
CA SER A 55 -17.80 -15.84 8.67
C SER A 55 -18.09 -17.19 9.36
N ASP A 56 -18.48 -18.20 8.59
CA ASP A 56 -18.70 -19.58 9.07
C ASP A 56 -17.38 -20.37 9.07
#